data_AF-A0A1V9FG93-F1
#
_entry.id   AF-A0A1V9FG93-F1
#
_cell.length_a   1.000
_cell.length_b   1.000
_cell.length_c   1.000
_cell.angle_alpha   90.00
_cell.angle_beta   90.00
_cell.angle_gamma   90.00
#
_symmetry.space_group_name_H-M   'P 1'
#
loop_
_entity.id
_entity.type
_entity.pdbx_description
1 polymer ?
#
loop_
_entity_poly.entity_id
_entity_poly.type
_entity_poly.pdbx_seq_one_letter_code
_entity_poly.pdbx_strand_id
1 'polypeptide(L)'
;MANLLLGVPALRWVARTRIPILTIPLFILLISPGCKKGFKEYYSDENPKGGFLYNKLKADPTFSIFTKGLERADLVQFISEGGLYTVFAPTDEAFSKYLGSNGYGSVEDVPVDRLFRILSFHIVNNMWYYYDLKVRYASYQQRLYLTRNKKFVHIDVTAADSIKINGVPVVNSLRDIDAANGVIHGINTVLVPLPNLEEVLQTDPELRNSTFYRLMQLTADSAFDRFNSYDRDRDGRMDSVFYKTYPLLSGVHTSIEYRQNTAPANQGGDPLSTTFLMPSNQALDAFIAPALARIDNSVTDKVAALSPSYAEAVLEAYFVADTVVTSNELINRTRVIRSVAGTILPAFADDNFLRKDIVASNGTIHVINNTFITPPALTSAMGQATMDPELSSFMAAVQGASLMPSLTVNTRTGTFLAPTNAAFEEIGLDVKKKTLNGALLTATQFSNIVRHHIINENLAPAGLTGTKNTDLGGTQQLVFSNGGATVTSASGVVATVTLPEVSRGPGTPAVGYVYKVSKVLLPRP
;
A
#
# COMPACT_ATOMS: atom_id res chain seq x y z
N MET A 1 52.48 40.15 18.12
CA MET A 1 53.18 39.46 17.01
C MET A 1 52.30 39.54 15.77
N ALA A 2 52.94 39.70 14.62
CA ALA A 2 52.46 40.35 13.40
C ALA A 2 51.13 39.83 12.80
N ASN A 3 50.26 40.79 12.46
CA ASN A 3 49.30 40.73 11.36
C ASN A 3 49.90 41.54 10.20
N LEU A 4 49.93 41.02 8.98
CA LEU A 4 50.11 41.85 7.79
C LEU A 4 49.43 41.23 6.56
N LEU A 5 48.35 41.90 6.12
CA LEU A 5 47.73 41.86 4.79
C LEU A 5 48.51 42.81 3.86
N LEU A 6 48.86 42.39 2.65
CA LEU A 6 49.08 43.19 1.43
C LEU A 6 48.92 42.22 0.25
N GLY A 7 48.32 42.50 -0.91
CA GLY A 7 48.23 43.73 -1.69
C GLY A 7 48.77 43.43 -3.11
N VAL A 8 47.92 43.60 -4.13
CA VAL A 8 48.15 43.39 -5.59
C VAL A 8 49.30 44.26 -6.14
N PRO A 9 49.97 43.96 -7.30
CA PRO A 9 49.52 44.59 -8.57
C PRO A 9 49.79 43.80 -9.88
N ALA A 10 49.24 44.40 -10.95
CA ALA A 10 49.04 43.99 -12.33
C ALA A 10 50.24 43.91 -13.30
N LEU A 11 49.95 43.27 -14.45
CA LEU A 11 50.38 43.52 -15.84
C LEU A 11 51.88 43.51 -16.20
N ARG A 12 52.25 42.67 -17.19
CA ARG A 12 53.19 43.06 -18.26
C ARG A 12 52.90 42.36 -19.60
N TRP A 13 53.00 43.19 -20.63
CA TRP A 13 52.71 43.05 -22.04
C TRP A 13 53.95 42.57 -22.78
N VAL A 14 53.90 41.57 -23.69
CA VAL A 14 54.90 41.43 -24.77
C VAL A 14 54.32 40.79 -26.05
N ALA A 15 54.48 41.56 -27.13
CA ALA A 15 54.72 41.23 -28.54
C ALA A 15 53.64 40.55 -29.42
N ARG A 16 53.20 41.37 -30.39
CA ARG A 16 52.73 41.02 -31.73
C ARG A 16 53.78 40.21 -32.51
N THR A 17 53.32 39.21 -33.25
CA THR A 17 53.85 38.85 -34.56
C THR A 17 52.67 38.72 -35.55
N ARG A 18 52.75 39.46 -36.66
CA ARG A 18 51.86 39.36 -37.83
C ARG A 18 52.45 38.34 -38.81
N ILE A 19 51.61 37.77 -39.69
CA ILE A 19 51.82 37.32 -41.10
C ILE A 19 50.81 36.18 -41.42
N PRO A 20 50.21 36.05 -42.64
CA PRO A 20 49.48 36.99 -43.47
C PRO A 20 48.11 36.39 -43.93
N ILE A 21 47.46 37.09 -44.86
CA ILE A 21 46.17 36.80 -45.49
C ILE A 21 46.23 35.53 -46.36
N LEU A 22 45.32 34.57 -46.14
CA LEU A 22 44.98 33.53 -47.12
C LEU A 22 43.45 33.32 -47.17
N THR A 23 42.87 33.78 -48.29
CA THR A 23 41.72 33.21 -49.04
C THR A 23 40.64 32.44 -48.27
N ILE A 24 39.45 33.04 -48.19
CA ILE A 24 38.18 32.44 -47.75
C ILE A 24 37.64 31.49 -48.84
N PRO A 25 37.35 30.21 -48.54
CA PRO A 25 36.35 29.47 -49.29
C PRO A 25 34.99 29.62 -48.60
N LEU A 26 34.00 30.05 -49.38
CA LEU A 26 32.59 30.20 -49.04
C LEU A 26 32.00 28.83 -48.63
N PHE A 27 31.91 28.58 -47.33
CA PHE A 27 31.18 27.43 -46.79
C PHE A 27 29.70 27.81 -46.71
N ILE A 28 28.91 27.41 -47.72
CA ILE A 28 27.44 27.44 -47.64
C ILE A 28 27.04 26.34 -46.64
N LEU A 29 26.94 26.72 -45.37
CA LEU A 29 26.33 25.90 -44.34
C LEU A 29 24.80 25.98 -44.55
N LEU A 30 24.21 24.94 -45.12
CA LEU A 30 22.77 24.69 -45.12
C LEU A 30 22.33 24.50 -43.66
N ILE A 31 22.08 25.60 -42.96
CA ILE A 31 21.36 25.61 -41.69
C ILE A 31 19.89 25.42 -42.05
N SER A 32 19.40 24.19 -41.97
CA SER A 32 17.96 23.97 -41.87
C SER A 32 17.47 24.69 -40.60
N PRO A 33 16.48 25.59 -40.67
CA PRO A 33 15.87 26.09 -39.46
C PRO A 33 15.10 24.93 -38.83
N GLY A 34 15.70 24.27 -37.86
CA GLY A 34 14.96 23.49 -36.88
C GLY A 34 14.02 24.45 -36.16
N CYS A 35 12.78 24.54 -36.63
CA CYS A 35 11.74 25.37 -36.04
C CYS A 35 11.56 24.97 -34.57
N LYS A 36 12.11 25.77 -33.66
CA LYS A 36 11.65 25.76 -32.26
C LYS A 36 10.31 26.49 -32.24
N LYS A 37 9.22 25.75 -32.47
CA LYS A 37 7.86 26.29 -32.33
C LYS A 37 7.59 26.61 -30.87
N GLY A 38 7.13 27.83 -30.60
CA GLY A 38 6.85 28.33 -29.25
C GLY A 38 5.40 28.10 -28.81
N PHE A 39 5.15 28.19 -27.51
CA PHE A 39 3.82 28.02 -26.88
C PHE A 39 2.69 28.80 -27.58
N LYS A 40 2.89 30.08 -27.96
CA LYS A 40 1.87 30.91 -28.63
C LYS A 40 1.51 30.47 -30.05
N GLU A 41 2.35 29.66 -30.69
CA GLU A 41 2.12 29.18 -32.07
C GLU A 41 1.18 27.96 -32.11
N TYR A 42 0.98 27.30 -30.97
CA TYR A 42 0.04 26.18 -30.79
C TYR A 42 -1.37 26.63 -30.34
N TYR A 43 -1.51 27.83 -29.77
CA TYR A 43 -2.76 28.33 -29.18
C TYR A 43 -3.25 29.63 -29.86
N SER A 44 -3.56 29.59 -31.16
CA SER A 44 -4.34 30.67 -31.79
C SER A 44 -5.80 30.25 -31.88
N ASP A 45 -6.70 30.98 -31.21
CA ASP A 45 -8.14 30.73 -31.09
C ASP A 45 -8.95 30.80 -32.40
N GLU A 46 -8.30 31.00 -33.56
CA GLU A 46 -8.99 31.29 -34.81
C GLU A 46 -9.26 30.06 -35.70
N ASN A 47 -8.85 28.85 -35.30
CA ASN A 47 -9.34 27.58 -35.87
C ASN A 47 -8.66 26.38 -35.17
N PRO A 48 -9.39 25.42 -34.55
CA PRO A 48 -8.77 24.15 -34.20
C PRO A 48 -8.29 23.49 -35.50
N LYS A 49 -6.97 23.43 -35.71
CA LYS A 49 -6.38 22.83 -36.90
C LYS A 49 -6.49 21.30 -36.82
N GLY A 50 -7.66 20.79 -37.18
CA GLY A 50 -7.93 19.35 -37.35
C GLY A 50 -9.05 18.82 -36.45
N GLY A 51 -9.54 17.62 -36.78
CA GLY A 51 -10.61 16.96 -36.01
C GLY A 51 -10.21 16.61 -34.57
N PHE A 52 -11.21 16.26 -33.75
CA PHE A 52 -11.04 15.69 -32.41
C PHE A 52 -10.16 14.43 -32.41
N LEU A 53 -9.57 14.10 -31.27
CA LEU A 53 -8.64 12.98 -31.07
C LEU A 53 -9.16 11.68 -31.70
N TYR A 54 -10.41 11.31 -31.42
CA TYR A 54 -11.01 10.10 -32.01
C TYR A 54 -11.04 10.14 -33.55
N ASN A 55 -11.45 11.26 -34.16
CA ASN A 55 -11.51 11.38 -35.62
C ASN A 55 -10.11 11.30 -36.25
N LYS A 56 -9.10 11.84 -35.58
CA LYS A 56 -7.69 11.75 -36.00
C LYS A 56 -7.19 10.31 -35.94
N LEU A 57 -7.41 9.62 -34.83
CA LEU A 57 -7.06 8.21 -34.65
C LEU A 57 -7.76 7.32 -35.68
N LYS A 58 -9.05 7.54 -35.91
CA LYS A 58 -9.86 6.78 -36.87
C LYS A 58 -9.43 6.98 -38.33
N ALA A 59 -8.96 8.18 -38.68
CA ALA A 59 -8.52 8.50 -40.02
C ALA A 59 -7.11 7.97 -40.35
N ASP A 60 -6.30 7.68 -39.33
CA ASP A 60 -4.94 7.18 -39.49
C ASP A 60 -4.93 5.63 -39.46
N PRO A 61 -4.58 4.96 -40.57
CA PRO A 61 -4.57 3.50 -40.64
C PRO A 61 -3.58 2.86 -39.64
N THR A 62 -2.61 3.63 -39.12
CA THR A 62 -1.63 3.16 -38.14
C THR A 62 -2.27 2.76 -36.80
N PHE A 63 -3.46 3.28 -36.48
CA PHE A 63 -4.13 3.10 -35.18
C PHE A 63 -5.50 2.40 -35.29
N SER A 64 -5.72 1.62 -36.35
CA SER A 64 -7.01 1.03 -36.67
C SER A 64 -7.50 0.05 -35.59
N ILE A 65 -6.61 -0.82 -35.07
CA ILE A 65 -6.95 -1.80 -34.02
C ILE A 65 -7.24 -1.08 -32.69
N PHE A 66 -6.42 -0.08 -32.35
CA PHE A 66 -6.63 0.73 -31.14
C PHE A 66 -7.99 1.44 -31.18
N THR A 67 -8.35 2.03 -32.32
CA THR A 67 -9.63 2.73 -32.51
C THR A 67 -10.83 1.78 -32.38
N LYS A 68 -10.77 0.58 -32.98
CA LYS A 68 -11.79 -0.47 -32.77
C LYS A 68 -11.91 -0.86 -31.31
N GLY A 69 -10.77 -0.97 -30.61
CA GLY A 69 -10.75 -1.22 -29.18
C GLY A 69 -11.47 -0.13 -28.38
N LEU A 70 -11.23 1.14 -28.69
CA LEU A 70 -11.89 2.28 -28.03
C LEU A 70 -13.42 2.26 -28.23
N GLU A 71 -13.87 1.90 -29.42
CA GLU A 71 -15.30 1.72 -29.73
C GLU A 71 -15.89 0.57 -28.90
N ARG A 72 -15.23 -0.59 -28.86
CA ARG A 72 -15.68 -1.77 -28.10
C ARG A 72 -15.71 -1.53 -26.58
N ALA A 73 -14.78 -0.73 -26.07
CA ALA A 73 -14.67 -0.40 -24.65
C ALA A 73 -15.51 0.83 -24.24
N ASP A 74 -16.32 1.40 -25.14
CA ASP A 74 -17.14 2.60 -24.88
C ASP A 74 -16.33 3.82 -24.38
N LEU A 75 -15.12 3.98 -24.91
CA LEU A 75 -14.20 5.07 -24.56
C LEU A 75 -14.22 6.25 -25.53
N VAL A 76 -14.89 6.09 -26.69
CA VAL A 76 -14.93 7.10 -27.75
C VAL A 76 -15.48 8.43 -27.24
N GLN A 77 -16.59 8.40 -26.51
CA GLN A 77 -17.27 9.58 -25.97
C GLN A 77 -16.36 10.52 -25.16
N PHE A 78 -15.28 9.99 -24.56
CA PHE A 78 -14.37 10.77 -23.73
C PHE A 78 -13.29 11.49 -24.52
N ILE A 79 -13.05 11.10 -25.78
CA ILE A 79 -12.02 11.70 -26.63
C ILE A 79 -12.60 12.25 -27.94
N SER A 80 -13.91 12.12 -28.15
CA SER A 80 -14.64 12.67 -29.31
C SER A 80 -15.20 14.06 -29.06
N GLU A 81 -15.26 14.51 -27.79
CA GLU A 81 -15.88 15.77 -27.37
C GLU A 81 -14.95 16.55 -26.42
N GLY A 82 -15.44 17.66 -25.85
CA GLY A 82 -14.66 18.62 -25.05
C GLY A 82 -13.79 18.03 -23.93
N GLY A 83 -12.84 18.82 -23.45
CA GLY A 83 -11.78 18.38 -22.54
C GLY A 83 -10.40 18.48 -23.18
N LEU A 84 -9.35 18.25 -22.40
CA LEU A 84 -7.97 18.29 -22.86
C LEU A 84 -7.32 16.96 -22.50
N TYR A 85 -6.84 16.24 -23.51
CA TYR A 85 -6.28 14.90 -23.32
C TYR A 85 -4.98 14.69 -24.09
N THR A 86 -4.26 13.67 -23.69
CA THR A 86 -3.13 13.12 -24.43
C THR A 86 -3.33 11.61 -24.57
N VAL A 87 -3.19 11.12 -25.80
CA VAL A 87 -3.36 9.70 -26.11
C VAL A 87 -2.02 9.12 -26.53
N PHE A 88 -1.52 8.15 -25.77
CA PHE A 88 -0.39 7.33 -26.18
C PHE A 88 -0.91 6.17 -27.03
N ALA A 89 -1.03 6.35 -28.34
CA ALA A 89 -1.72 5.40 -29.21
C ALA A 89 -0.78 4.26 -29.68
N PRO A 90 -1.03 3.00 -29.31
CA PRO A 90 -0.27 1.88 -29.85
C PRO A 90 -0.55 1.71 -31.34
N THR A 91 0.51 1.50 -32.12
CA THR A 91 0.39 1.15 -33.54
C THR A 91 -0.29 -0.22 -33.72
N ASP A 92 -0.86 -0.47 -34.90
CA ASP A 92 -1.47 -1.77 -35.22
C ASP A 92 -0.48 -2.93 -35.07
N GLU A 93 0.80 -2.72 -35.38
CA GLU A 93 1.86 -3.69 -35.13
C GLU A 93 2.01 -3.99 -33.62
N ALA A 94 2.06 -2.93 -32.79
CA ALA A 94 2.16 -3.06 -31.35
C ALA A 94 0.95 -3.78 -30.74
N PHE A 95 -0.25 -3.45 -31.21
CA PHE A 95 -1.48 -4.05 -30.71
C PHE A 95 -1.63 -5.50 -31.17
N SER A 96 -1.29 -5.81 -32.42
CA SER A 96 -1.27 -7.19 -32.93
C SER A 96 -0.31 -8.07 -32.15
N LYS A 97 0.89 -7.54 -31.82
CA LYS A 97 1.84 -8.23 -30.96
C LYS A 97 1.25 -8.50 -29.57
N TYR A 98 0.55 -7.54 -28.97
CA TYR A 98 -0.12 -7.73 -27.70
C TYR A 98 -1.18 -8.84 -27.77
N LEU A 99 -2.05 -8.82 -28.80
CA LEU A 99 -3.10 -9.82 -28.99
C LEU A 99 -2.52 -11.24 -29.12
N GLY A 100 -1.55 -11.41 -30.03
CA GLY A 100 -0.88 -12.70 -30.23
C GLY A 100 -0.17 -13.21 -28.98
N SER A 101 0.51 -12.32 -28.23
CA SER A 101 1.18 -12.71 -26.97
C SER A 101 0.23 -13.13 -25.85
N ASN A 102 -1.05 -12.74 -25.94
CA ASN A 102 -2.07 -13.04 -24.93
C ASN A 102 -3.11 -14.06 -25.44
N GLY A 103 -2.88 -14.68 -26.60
CA GLY A 103 -3.77 -15.71 -27.16
C GLY A 103 -5.10 -15.19 -27.70
N TYR A 104 -5.21 -13.90 -28.00
CA TYR A 104 -6.38 -13.31 -28.64
C TYR A 104 -6.19 -13.28 -30.16
N GLY A 105 -7.21 -13.70 -30.93
CA GLY A 105 -7.17 -13.64 -32.39
C GLY A 105 -7.47 -12.25 -32.93
N SER A 106 -8.23 -11.47 -32.17
CA SER A 106 -8.70 -10.14 -32.53
C SER A 106 -8.96 -9.28 -31.28
N VAL A 107 -9.19 -7.98 -31.45
CA VAL A 107 -9.50 -7.09 -30.32
C VAL A 107 -10.87 -7.43 -29.70
N GLU A 108 -11.73 -8.06 -30.49
CA GLU A 108 -13.05 -8.54 -30.11
C GLU A 108 -12.99 -9.72 -29.12
N ASP A 109 -11.91 -10.51 -29.13
CA ASP A 109 -11.69 -11.64 -28.23
C ASP A 109 -11.22 -11.20 -26.83
N VAL A 110 -10.77 -9.96 -26.68
CA VAL A 110 -10.33 -9.42 -25.39
C VAL A 110 -11.56 -9.17 -24.51
N PRO A 111 -11.60 -9.68 -23.26
CA PRO A 111 -12.66 -9.36 -22.31
C PRO A 111 -12.85 -7.84 -22.17
N VAL A 112 -14.11 -7.37 -22.25
CA VAL A 112 -14.42 -5.93 -22.33
C VAL A 112 -13.89 -5.16 -21.11
N ASP A 113 -13.94 -5.74 -19.92
CA ASP A 113 -13.42 -5.15 -18.68
C ASP A 113 -11.89 -5.01 -18.70
N ARG A 114 -11.18 -5.98 -19.29
CA ARG A 114 -9.73 -5.94 -19.49
C ARG A 114 -9.37 -4.90 -20.55
N LEU A 115 -10.09 -4.91 -21.67
CA LEU A 115 -9.88 -3.97 -22.77
C LEU A 115 -10.07 -2.52 -22.30
N PHE A 116 -11.15 -2.24 -21.58
CA PHE A 116 -11.41 -0.92 -20.96
C PHE A 116 -10.26 -0.48 -20.05
N ARG A 117 -9.76 -1.36 -19.17
CA ARG A 117 -8.65 -1.05 -18.26
C ARG A 117 -7.37 -0.70 -19.02
N ILE A 118 -7.03 -1.48 -20.03
CA ILE A 118 -5.84 -1.27 -20.87
C ILE A 118 -5.95 0.03 -21.64
N LEU A 119 -7.04 0.24 -22.38
CA LEU A 119 -7.19 1.41 -23.24
C LEU A 119 -7.31 2.72 -22.44
N SER A 120 -8.01 2.69 -21.31
CA SER A 120 -8.05 3.83 -20.38
C SER A 120 -6.67 4.20 -19.85
N PHE A 121 -5.72 3.23 -19.79
CA PHE A 121 -4.34 3.48 -19.36
C PHE A 121 -3.48 4.22 -20.42
N HIS A 122 -4.00 4.38 -21.64
CA HIS A 122 -3.35 5.13 -22.71
C HIS A 122 -3.85 6.57 -22.84
N ILE A 123 -4.89 6.95 -22.08
CA ILE A 123 -5.53 8.27 -22.13
C ILE A 123 -5.20 9.01 -20.84
N VAL A 124 -4.42 10.08 -20.94
CA VAL A 124 -4.03 10.92 -19.80
C VAL A 124 -4.67 12.30 -19.93
N ASN A 125 -4.93 12.95 -18.79
CA ASN A 125 -5.51 14.29 -18.79
C ASN A 125 -4.47 15.36 -19.17
N ASN A 126 -4.98 16.45 -19.74
CA ASN A 126 -4.24 17.59 -20.29
C ASN A 126 -3.48 17.27 -21.59
N MET A 127 -3.07 18.32 -22.29
CA MET A 127 -2.27 18.24 -23.51
C MET A 127 -0.79 18.29 -23.13
N TRP A 128 -0.11 17.16 -23.24
CA TRP A 128 1.29 17.02 -22.91
C TRP A 128 2.09 16.82 -24.20
N TYR A 129 2.49 17.94 -24.80
CA TYR A 129 3.45 17.91 -25.89
C TYR A 129 4.83 17.56 -25.36
N TYR A 130 5.74 17.18 -26.26
CA TYR A 130 7.13 16.92 -25.90
C TYR A 130 7.78 18.05 -25.11
N TYR A 131 7.47 19.29 -25.46
CA TYR A 131 7.95 20.47 -24.75
C TYR A 131 7.43 20.50 -23.29
N ASP A 132 6.13 20.30 -23.08
CA ASP A 132 5.52 20.33 -21.76
C ASP A 132 6.05 19.20 -20.87
N LEU A 133 6.24 18.00 -21.45
CA LEU A 133 6.83 16.86 -20.77
C LEU A 133 8.24 17.16 -20.27
N LYS A 134 9.06 17.89 -21.05
CA LYS A 134 10.41 18.32 -20.63
C LYS A 134 10.37 19.32 -19.48
N VAL A 135 9.51 20.34 -19.57
CA VAL A 135 9.36 21.35 -18.50
C VAL A 135 8.90 20.69 -17.20
N ARG A 136 7.92 19.79 -17.30
CA ARG A 136 7.38 19.03 -16.19
C ARG A 136 8.43 18.10 -15.56
N TYR A 137 9.17 17.36 -16.39
CA TYR A 137 10.24 16.47 -15.93
C TYR A 137 11.35 17.23 -15.20
N ALA A 138 11.75 18.40 -15.71
CA ALA A 138 12.72 19.29 -15.07
C ALA A 138 12.25 19.84 -13.71
N SER A 139 10.93 19.89 -13.49
CA SER A 139 10.30 20.30 -12.22
C SER A 139 10.06 19.11 -11.26
N TYR A 140 10.76 17.99 -11.47
CA TYR A 140 10.62 16.74 -10.70
C TYR A 140 9.22 16.09 -10.73
N GLN A 141 8.38 16.45 -11.72
CA GLN A 141 7.02 15.92 -11.86
C GLN A 141 6.95 14.81 -12.94
N GLN A 142 7.66 13.72 -12.73
CA GLN A 142 7.88 12.66 -13.75
C GLN A 142 6.69 11.72 -13.94
N ARG A 143 5.47 12.15 -13.60
CA ARG A 143 4.26 11.33 -13.65
C ARG A 143 3.09 12.11 -14.23
N LEU A 144 2.29 11.43 -15.05
CA LEU A 144 1.02 11.93 -15.58
C LEU A 144 -0.12 11.19 -14.92
N TYR A 145 -1.13 11.94 -14.48
CA TYR A 145 -2.31 11.40 -13.83
C TYR A 145 -3.33 10.88 -14.85
N LEU A 146 -3.87 9.70 -14.56
CA LEU A 146 -4.99 9.11 -15.29
C LEU A 146 -6.21 9.15 -14.38
N THR A 147 -7.08 10.13 -14.60
CA THR A 147 -8.27 10.31 -13.74
C THR A 147 -9.20 9.11 -13.77
N ARG A 148 -9.34 8.45 -14.93
CA ARG A 148 -10.30 7.35 -15.10
C ARG A 148 -9.91 6.06 -14.36
N ASN A 149 -8.61 5.79 -14.22
CA ASN A 149 -8.11 4.61 -13.53
C ASN A 149 -7.39 4.93 -12.20
N LYS A 150 -7.27 6.22 -11.84
CA LYS A 150 -6.46 6.77 -10.74
C LYS A 150 -5.03 6.23 -10.68
N LYS A 151 -4.49 5.85 -11.83
CA LYS A 151 -3.12 5.39 -11.96
C LYS A 151 -2.25 6.52 -12.50
N PHE A 152 -0.96 6.23 -12.58
CA PHE A 152 0.02 7.10 -13.20
C PHE A 152 0.75 6.37 -14.30
N VAL A 153 1.14 7.13 -15.30
CA VAL A 153 2.24 6.74 -16.16
C VAL A 153 3.47 7.56 -15.81
N HIS A 154 4.62 6.90 -15.77
CA HIS A 154 5.91 7.51 -15.57
C HIS A 154 6.45 8.03 -16.88
N ILE A 155 7.00 9.24 -16.86
CA ILE A 155 7.62 9.89 -18.00
C ILE A 155 9.13 9.83 -17.82
N ASP A 156 9.85 9.43 -18.87
CA ASP A 156 11.29 9.63 -19.00
C ASP A 156 11.58 10.37 -20.31
N VAL A 157 12.16 11.57 -20.19
CA VAL A 157 12.60 12.43 -21.29
C VAL A 157 14.07 12.84 -21.12
N THR A 158 14.86 12.01 -20.42
CA THR A 158 16.28 12.27 -20.13
C THR A 158 17.14 12.27 -21.39
N ALA A 159 16.84 11.37 -22.34
CA ALA A 159 17.51 11.33 -23.63
C ALA A 159 16.97 12.40 -24.58
N ALA A 160 17.89 13.05 -25.31
CA ALA A 160 17.54 14.05 -26.31
C ALA A 160 16.58 13.46 -27.35
N ASP A 161 15.54 14.23 -27.68
CA ASP A 161 14.48 13.87 -28.64
C ASP A 161 13.81 12.53 -28.39
N SER A 162 13.77 12.07 -27.14
CA SER A 162 13.12 10.84 -26.72
C SER A 162 12.03 11.13 -25.69
N ILE A 163 10.90 10.44 -25.81
CA ILE A 163 9.90 10.30 -24.75
C ILE A 163 9.76 8.81 -24.48
N LYS A 164 9.78 8.43 -23.22
CA LYS A 164 9.38 7.10 -22.76
C LYS A 164 8.26 7.22 -21.74
N ILE A 165 7.27 6.35 -21.89
CA ILE A 165 6.12 6.24 -20.99
C ILE A 165 6.14 4.85 -20.37
N ASN A 166 6.32 4.75 -19.06
CA ASN A 166 6.59 3.47 -18.37
C ASN A 166 7.73 2.67 -19.03
N GLY A 167 8.78 3.36 -19.49
CA GLY A 167 9.91 2.76 -20.22
C GLY A 167 9.64 2.43 -21.69
N VAL A 168 8.39 2.51 -22.17
CA VAL A 168 8.04 2.30 -23.58
C VAL A 168 8.35 3.56 -24.38
N PRO A 169 9.19 3.49 -25.43
CA PRO A 169 9.51 4.66 -26.25
C PRO A 169 8.33 5.07 -27.13
N VAL A 170 8.10 6.38 -27.19
CA VAL A 170 7.27 7.01 -28.23
C VAL A 170 8.03 6.98 -29.55
N VAL A 171 7.31 6.68 -30.63
CA VAL A 171 7.85 6.70 -31.99
C VAL A 171 8.02 8.16 -32.41
N ASN A 172 9.27 8.57 -32.65
CA ASN A 172 9.59 9.97 -32.92
C ASN A 172 8.83 10.59 -34.10
N SER A 173 8.51 9.81 -35.14
CA SER A 173 7.72 10.27 -36.29
C SER A 173 6.21 10.36 -36.03
N LEU A 174 5.72 9.77 -34.94
CA LEU A 174 4.30 9.75 -34.54
C LEU A 174 4.06 10.53 -33.23
N ARG A 175 4.99 11.41 -32.87
CA ARG A 175 4.92 12.26 -31.68
C ARG A 175 4.26 13.60 -32.02
N ASP A 176 3.62 14.21 -31.01
CA ASP A 176 3.06 15.56 -31.09
C ASP A 176 2.05 15.72 -32.26
N ILE A 177 1.22 14.70 -32.51
CA ILE A 177 0.17 14.78 -33.53
C ILE A 177 -1.00 15.59 -32.97
N ASP A 178 -1.26 16.76 -33.55
CA ASP A 178 -2.29 17.69 -33.09
C ASP A 178 -3.72 17.23 -33.37
N ALA A 179 -4.59 17.40 -32.35
CA ALA A 179 -6.04 17.25 -32.41
C ALA A 179 -6.75 18.42 -31.70
N ALA A 180 -8.04 18.64 -32.00
CA ALA A 180 -8.78 19.77 -31.45
C ALA A 180 -8.89 19.79 -29.91
N ASN A 181 -8.95 18.61 -29.28
CA ASN A 181 -9.09 18.42 -27.83
C ASN A 181 -7.88 17.70 -27.22
N GLY A 182 -6.74 17.64 -27.91
CA GLY A 182 -5.59 16.91 -27.39
C GLY A 182 -4.42 16.70 -28.33
N VAL A 183 -3.51 15.84 -27.89
CA VAL A 183 -2.33 15.41 -28.65
C VAL A 183 -2.19 13.89 -28.65
N ILE A 184 -1.74 13.33 -29.77
CA ILE A 184 -1.47 11.89 -29.94
C ILE A 184 0.05 11.67 -29.99
N HIS A 185 0.51 10.65 -29.28
CA HIS A 185 1.86 10.12 -29.32
C HIS A 185 1.81 8.63 -29.67
N GLY A 186 2.25 8.25 -30.87
CA GLY A 186 2.31 6.86 -31.30
C GLY A 186 3.37 6.05 -30.53
N ILE A 187 3.03 4.85 -30.08
CA ILE A 187 3.94 3.95 -29.34
C ILE A 187 3.98 2.57 -29.99
N ASN A 188 5.11 1.86 -29.85
CA ASN A 188 5.30 0.53 -30.42
C ASN A 188 5.06 -0.62 -29.42
N THR A 189 4.47 -0.34 -28.27
CA THR A 189 4.07 -1.35 -27.28
C THR A 189 2.77 -0.91 -26.62
N VAL A 190 1.82 -1.82 -26.44
CA VAL A 190 0.61 -1.57 -25.64
C VAL A 190 1.00 -1.37 -24.17
N LEU A 191 0.62 -0.25 -23.58
CA LEU A 191 0.76 0.02 -22.15
C LEU A 191 -0.24 -0.84 -21.38
N VAL A 192 0.27 -1.84 -20.67
CA VAL A 192 -0.54 -2.67 -19.78
C VAL A 192 -0.34 -2.16 -18.35
N PRO A 193 -1.41 -1.78 -17.63
CA PRO A 193 -1.27 -1.39 -16.23
C PRO A 193 -0.81 -2.61 -15.42
N LEU A 194 0.18 -2.42 -14.55
CA LEU A 194 0.53 -3.45 -13.58
C LEU A 194 -0.66 -3.68 -12.64
N PRO A 195 -0.89 -4.94 -12.23
CA PRO A 195 -1.82 -5.24 -11.15
C PRO A 195 -1.30 -4.63 -9.84
N ASN A 196 -2.21 -4.23 -8.96
CA ASN A 196 -1.84 -3.90 -7.59
C ASN A 196 -1.56 -5.17 -6.78
N LEU A 197 -0.99 -5.04 -5.59
CA LEU A 197 -0.62 -6.17 -4.72
C LEU A 197 -1.82 -7.08 -4.43
N GLU A 198 -3.01 -6.53 -4.19
CA GLU A 198 -4.22 -7.34 -3.96
C GLU A 198 -4.60 -8.16 -5.21
N GLU A 199 -4.56 -7.56 -6.39
CA GLU A 199 -4.80 -8.25 -7.66
C GLU A 199 -3.74 -9.35 -7.92
N VAL A 200 -2.46 -9.09 -7.60
CA VAL A 200 -1.39 -10.09 -7.68
C VAL A 200 -1.69 -11.29 -6.76
N LEU A 201 -2.06 -11.03 -5.50
CA LEU A 201 -2.40 -12.09 -4.54
C LEU A 201 -3.60 -12.94 -5.01
N GLN A 202 -4.57 -12.34 -5.70
CA GLN A 202 -5.78 -13.04 -6.17
C GLN A 202 -5.56 -13.83 -7.46
N THR A 203 -4.71 -13.32 -8.35
CA THR A 203 -4.50 -13.90 -9.69
C THR A 203 -3.42 -14.96 -9.73
N ASP A 204 -2.41 -14.86 -8.87
CA ASP A 204 -1.37 -15.87 -8.72
C ASP A 204 -1.88 -17.06 -7.89
N PRO A 205 -1.97 -18.29 -8.45
CA PRO A 205 -2.54 -19.43 -7.72
C PRO A 205 -1.76 -19.83 -6.47
N GLU A 206 -0.43 -19.68 -6.47
CA GLU A 206 0.41 -20.04 -5.32
C GLU A 206 0.22 -19.03 -4.19
N LEU A 207 0.19 -17.73 -4.53
CA LEU A 207 -0.03 -16.67 -3.54
C LEU A 207 -1.47 -16.70 -3.01
N ARG A 208 -2.47 -16.89 -3.88
CA ARG A 208 -3.88 -16.96 -3.51
C ARG A 208 -4.16 -18.09 -2.53
N ASN A 209 -3.54 -19.25 -2.74
CA ASN A 209 -3.76 -20.42 -1.90
C ASN A 209 -2.81 -20.47 -0.69
N SER A 210 -1.99 -19.44 -0.48
CA SER A 210 -1.04 -19.40 0.64
C SER A 210 -1.73 -19.21 1.99
N THR A 211 -1.19 -19.81 3.04
CA THR A 211 -1.63 -19.56 4.41
C THR A 211 -1.45 -18.08 4.79
N PHE A 212 -0.42 -17.43 4.25
CA PHE A 212 -0.18 -16.00 4.46
C PHE A 212 -1.35 -15.15 3.99
N TYR A 213 -1.81 -15.36 2.74
CA TYR A 213 -2.95 -14.62 2.22
C TYR A 213 -4.24 -14.94 2.99
N ARG A 214 -4.42 -16.18 3.44
CA ARG A 214 -5.54 -16.58 4.32
C ARG A 214 -5.52 -15.84 5.65
N LEU A 215 -4.36 -15.69 6.30
CA LEU A 215 -4.23 -14.87 7.51
C LEU A 215 -4.55 -13.39 7.23
N MET A 216 -4.11 -12.85 6.09
CA MET A 216 -4.49 -11.48 5.70
C MET A 216 -6.02 -11.36 5.59
N GLN A 217 -6.72 -12.39 5.08
CA GLN A 217 -8.19 -12.35 5.00
C GLN A 217 -8.88 -12.18 6.34
N LEU A 218 -8.29 -12.65 7.44
CA LEU A 218 -8.83 -12.48 8.79
C LEU A 218 -8.80 -11.03 9.26
N THR A 219 -7.93 -10.20 8.66
CA THR A 219 -7.80 -8.77 8.96
C THR A 219 -8.45 -7.89 7.90
N ALA A 220 -9.06 -8.48 6.86
CA ALA A 220 -9.62 -7.75 5.73
C ALA A 220 -10.91 -7.01 6.10
N ASP A 221 -11.05 -5.81 5.56
CA ASP A 221 -12.29 -5.05 5.56
C ASP A 221 -12.53 -4.45 4.15
N SER A 222 -13.68 -3.82 3.96
CA SER A 222 -14.04 -3.17 2.71
C SER A 222 -14.22 -1.66 2.93
N ALA A 223 -13.62 -0.87 2.06
CA ALA A 223 -13.78 0.58 2.05
C ALA A 223 -14.42 1.04 0.75
N PHE A 224 -15.36 1.99 0.86
CA PHE A 224 -16.07 2.54 -0.28
C PHE A 224 -15.15 3.45 -1.11
N ASP A 225 -15.09 3.19 -2.42
CA ASP A 225 -14.38 4.03 -3.37
C ASP A 225 -15.27 5.18 -3.87
N ARG A 226 -15.25 6.28 -3.13
CA ARG A 226 -15.99 7.51 -3.47
C ARG A 226 -15.65 8.13 -4.83
N PHE A 227 -14.55 7.72 -5.46
CA PHE A 227 -14.01 8.41 -6.63
C PHE A 227 -13.92 7.51 -7.87
N ASN A 228 -14.10 6.19 -7.74
CA ASN A 228 -14.31 5.28 -8.88
C ASN A 228 -15.77 4.82 -8.98
N SER A 229 -16.69 5.45 -8.23
CA SER A 229 -18.11 5.29 -8.47
C SER A 229 -18.51 6.04 -9.74
N TYR A 230 -18.81 5.30 -10.79
CA TYR A 230 -19.40 5.83 -12.02
C TYR A 230 -20.50 4.89 -12.47
N ASP A 231 -21.52 5.45 -13.12
CA ASP A 231 -22.62 4.73 -13.73
C ASP A 231 -22.09 3.97 -14.97
N ARG A 232 -21.80 2.67 -14.81
CA ARG A 232 -21.13 1.86 -15.84
C ARG A 232 -22.09 1.38 -16.92
N ASP A 233 -23.35 1.15 -16.57
CA ASP A 233 -24.39 0.65 -17.47
C ASP A 233 -25.38 1.74 -17.93
N ARG A 234 -25.17 2.98 -17.47
CA ARG A 234 -25.98 4.17 -17.80
C ARG A 234 -27.41 4.06 -17.28
N ASP A 235 -27.64 3.33 -16.19
CA ASP A 235 -28.95 3.18 -15.57
C ASP A 235 -29.38 4.42 -14.74
N GLY A 236 -28.51 5.43 -14.64
CA GLY A 236 -28.70 6.64 -13.85
C GLY A 236 -28.30 6.49 -12.39
N ARG A 237 -27.75 5.34 -11.98
CA ARG A 237 -27.22 5.06 -10.64
C ARG A 237 -25.71 4.95 -10.68
N MET A 238 -25.05 5.57 -9.71
CA MET A 238 -23.61 5.39 -9.54
C MET A 238 -23.33 4.00 -8.99
N ASP A 239 -22.58 3.18 -9.74
CA ASP A 239 -22.12 1.89 -9.22
C ASP A 239 -21.16 2.11 -8.05
N SER A 240 -21.42 1.38 -6.97
CA SER A 240 -20.57 1.44 -5.78
C SER A 240 -19.38 0.51 -5.95
N VAL A 241 -18.18 1.08 -6.10
CA VAL A 241 -16.93 0.30 -6.11
C VAL A 241 -16.39 0.24 -4.68
N PHE A 242 -16.08 -0.95 -4.19
CA PHE A 242 -15.37 -1.15 -2.92
C PHE A 242 -13.97 -1.67 -3.21
N TYR A 243 -13.00 -1.23 -2.42
CA TYR A 243 -11.67 -1.84 -2.41
C TYR A 243 -11.41 -2.46 -1.05
N LYS A 244 -10.53 -3.46 -1.05
CA LYS A 244 -10.17 -4.20 0.14
C LYS A 244 -9.09 -3.47 0.92
N THR A 245 -9.27 -3.41 2.22
CA THR A 245 -8.31 -2.84 3.17
C THR A 245 -7.92 -3.88 4.21
N TYR A 246 -6.82 -3.64 4.90
CA TYR A 246 -6.36 -4.45 6.01
C TYR A 246 -6.13 -3.52 7.21
N PRO A 247 -7.18 -3.08 7.91
CA PRO A 247 -7.10 -1.98 8.88
C PRO A 247 -6.17 -2.24 10.05
N LEU A 248 -5.93 -3.52 10.37
CA LEU A 248 -5.05 -3.95 11.45
C LEU A 248 -3.57 -3.88 11.04
N LEU A 249 -3.27 -3.82 9.75
CA LEU A 249 -1.90 -3.74 9.23
C LEU A 249 -1.59 -2.28 8.87
N SER A 250 -1.14 -1.51 9.86
CA SER A 250 -0.89 -0.08 9.69
C SER A 250 0.11 0.21 8.57
N GLY A 251 -0.25 1.11 7.65
CA GLY A 251 0.58 1.50 6.50
C GLY A 251 0.72 0.45 5.40
N VAL A 252 0.02 -0.69 5.52
CA VAL A 252 -0.04 -1.73 4.49
C VAL A 252 -1.14 -1.39 3.51
N HIS A 253 -0.75 -1.06 2.27
CA HIS A 253 -1.65 -0.67 1.20
C HIS A 253 -1.54 -1.67 0.06
N THR A 254 -2.56 -2.50 -0.10
CA THR A 254 -2.55 -3.61 -1.07
C THR A 254 -3.38 -3.29 -2.32
N SER A 255 -4.55 -2.69 -2.13
CA SER A 255 -5.47 -2.33 -3.21
C SER A 255 -5.31 -0.87 -3.65
N ILE A 256 -4.85 0.00 -2.74
CA ILE A 256 -4.68 1.44 -3.00
C ILE A 256 -3.26 1.69 -3.49
N GLU A 257 -3.13 2.38 -4.62
CA GLU A 257 -1.83 2.70 -5.21
C GLU A 257 -1.32 4.11 -4.85
N TYR A 258 -2.22 5.04 -4.52
CA TYR A 258 -1.88 6.45 -4.26
C TYR A 258 -2.73 7.03 -3.13
N ARG A 259 -2.12 7.90 -2.32
CA ARG A 259 -2.82 8.68 -1.30
C ARG A 259 -3.81 9.63 -1.97
N GLN A 260 -5.02 9.73 -1.45
CA GLN A 260 -5.98 10.72 -1.94
C GLN A 260 -5.49 12.12 -1.54
N ASN A 261 -5.28 13.00 -2.51
CA ASN A 261 -4.96 14.41 -2.27
C ASN A 261 -6.21 15.26 -2.55
N THR A 262 -6.55 16.16 -1.64
CA THR A 262 -7.69 17.07 -1.76
C THR A 262 -7.38 18.30 -2.62
N ALA A 263 -6.11 18.53 -3.00
CA ALA A 263 -5.71 19.68 -3.81
C ALA A 263 -5.82 19.39 -5.34
N PRO A 264 -6.66 20.12 -6.10
CA PRO A 264 -6.86 19.91 -7.54
C PRO A 264 -5.62 20.11 -8.41
N ALA A 265 -4.60 20.82 -7.92
CA ALA A 265 -3.33 21.04 -8.62
C ALA A 265 -2.34 19.86 -8.46
N ASN A 266 -2.56 19.00 -7.46
CA ASN A 266 -1.73 17.85 -7.12
C ASN A 266 -2.49 16.54 -7.34
N GLN A 267 -3.18 16.42 -8.49
CA GLN A 267 -3.98 15.23 -8.88
C GLN A 267 -3.19 13.89 -8.86
N GLY A 268 -1.91 13.96 -8.48
CA GLY A 268 -0.95 12.91 -8.13
C GLY A 268 -1.29 12.00 -6.96
N GLY A 269 -1.57 12.57 -5.79
CA GLY A 269 -1.34 11.82 -4.55
C GLY A 269 0.12 11.35 -4.40
N ASP A 270 0.55 11.06 -3.17
CA ASP A 270 1.83 10.38 -2.97
C ASP A 270 1.64 8.88 -3.27
N PRO A 271 2.59 8.23 -3.96
CA PRO A 271 2.51 6.78 -4.15
C PRO A 271 2.47 6.09 -2.80
N LEU A 272 1.57 5.13 -2.68
CA LEU A 272 1.59 4.16 -1.61
C LEU A 272 2.34 2.95 -2.11
N SER A 273 3.21 2.41 -1.27
CA SER A 273 3.99 1.23 -1.63
C SER A 273 4.08 0.31 -0.45
N THR A 274 4.01 -0.99 -0.67
CA THR A 274 4.25 -1.98 0.38
C THR A 274 5.15 -3.08 -0.14
N THR A 275 6.11 -3.49 0.69
CA THR A 275 6.89 -4.70 0.43
C THR A 275 6.38 -5.84 1.29
N PHE A 276 6.13 -6.98 0.66
CA PHE A 276 5.73 -8.20 1.33
C PHE A 276 6.93 -9.15 1.41
N LEU A 277 7.15 -9.71 2.59
CA LEU A 277 8.07 -10.82 2.82
C LEU A 277 7.23 -12.04 3.19
N MET A 278 6.64 -12.70 2.19
CA MET A 278 5.74 -13.83 2.42
C MET A 278 6.54 -15.09 2.78
N PRO A 279 6.48 -15.60 4.02
CA PRO A 279 7.06 -16.90 4.34
C PRO A 279 6.39 -18.01 3.53
N SER A 280 7.15 -19.06 3.23
CA SER A 280 6.60 -20.27 2.63
C SER A 280 5.50 -20.88 3.51
N ASN A 281 4.53 -21.56 2.89
CA ASN A 281 3.46 -22.26 3.63
C ASN A 281 4.06 -23.22 4.67
N GLN A 282 5.11 -23.97 4.32
CA GLN A 282 5.78 -24.87 5.27
C GLN A 282 6.26 -24.16 6.54
N ALA A 283 6.93 -23.02 6.40
CA ALA A 283 7.44 -22.27 7.54
C ALA A 283 6.32 -21.64 8.37
N LEU A 284 5.32 -21.05 7.69
CA LEU A 284 4.19 -20.40 8.36
C LEU A 284 3.26 -21.40 9.04
N ASP A 285 2.92 -22.51 8.38
CA ASP A 285 2.05 -23.57 8.88
C ASP A 285 2.66 -24.22 10.13
N ALA A 286 3.98 -24.49 10.10
CA ALA A 286 4.70 -25.01 11.26
C ALA A 286 4.67 -24.02 12.44
N PHE A 287 4.76 -22.72 12.17
CA PHE A 287 4.71 -21.68 13.19
C PHE A 287 3.31 -21.54 13.82
N ILE A 288 2.24 -21.58 13.03
CA ILE A 288 0.88 -21.40 13.55
C ILE A 288 0.28 -22.69 14.13
N ALA A 289 0.89 -23.85 13.90
CA ALA A 289 0.39 -25.15 14.38
C ALA A 289 0.05 -25.19 15.88
N PRO A 290 0.84 -24.59 16.81
CA PRO A 290 0.47 -24.52 18.22
C PRO A 290 -0.80 -23.72 18.50
N ALA A 291 -1.08 -22.66 17.74
CA ALA A 291 -2.32 -21.90 17.86
C ALA A 291 -3.50 -22.71 17.31
N LEU A 292 -3.33 -23.39 16.17
CA LEU A 292 -4.35 -24.26 15.58
C LEU A 292 -4.70 -25.45 16.49
N ALA A 293 -3.74 -25.95 17.28
CA ALA A 293 -3.98 -27.03 18.24
C ALA A 293 -4.91 -26.64 19.39
N ARG A 294 -5.05 -25.33 19.68
CA ARG A 294 -5.98 -24.79 20.70
C ARG A 294 -7.42 -24.71 20.21
N ILE A 295 -7.64 -24.78 18.89
CA ILE A 295 -8.96 -24.74 18.28
C ILE A 295 -9.56 -26.14 18.29
N ASP A 296 -10.85 -26.23 18.64
CA ASP A 296 -11.61 -27.48 18.70
C ASP A 296 -11.45 -28.31 17.40
N ASN A 297 -11.28 -29.63 17.55
CA ASN A 297 -11.07 -30.56 16.43
C ASN A 297 -12.29 -30.70 15.51
N SER A 298 -13.48 -30.30 15.95
CA SER A 298 -14.70 -30.21 15.13
C SER A 298 -14.67 -29.09 14.10
N VAL A 299 -13.81 -28.07 14.29
CA VAL A 299 -13.67 -26.96 13.35
C VAL A 299 -12.90 -27.42 12.11
N THR A 300 -13.57 -27.45 10.96
CA THR A 300 -12.98 -27.93 9.69
C THR A 300 -11.90 -26.98 9.15
N ASP A 301 -12.19 -25.67 9.12
CA ASP A 301 -11.20 -24.66 8.74
C ASP A 301 -10.66 -23.95 9.99
N LYS A 302 -9.66 -24.57 10.62
CA LYS A 302 -9.03 -24.01 11.82
C LYS A 302 -8.30 -22.69 11.57
N VAL A 303 -7.78 -22.46 10.36
CA VAL A 303 -7.11 -21.18 10.04
C VAL A 303 -8.14 -20.06 9.99
N ALA A 304 -9.32 -20.30 9.43
CA ALA A 304 -10.42 -19.34 9.43
C ALA A 304 -10.96 -19.02 10.84
N ALA A 305 -10.72 -19.90 11.82
CA ALA A 305 -11.13 -19.72 13.21
C ALA A 305 -10.07 -19.02 14.08
N LEU A 306 -8.89 -18.69 13.55
CA LEU A 306 -7.91 -17.87 14.26
C LEU A 306 -8.44 -16.44 14.45
N SER A 307 -8.05 -15.81 15.56
CA SER A 307 -8.47 -14.44 15.85
C SER A 307 -7.79 -13.42 14.91
N PRO A 308 -8.47 -12.33 14.50
CA PRO A 308 -7.86 -11.26 13.71
C PRO A 308 -6.64 -10.64 14.38
N SER A 309 -6.63 -10.52 15.71
CA SER A 309 -5.50 -9.99 16.47
C SER A 309 -4.29 -10.94 16.48
N TYR A 310 -4.51 -12.26 16.44
CA TYR A 310 -3.41 -13.22 16.22
C TYR A 310 -2.85 -13.08 14.80
N ALA A 311 -3.73 -13.02 13.80
CA ALA A 311 -3.32 -12.85 12.42
C ALA A 311 -2.49 -11.56 12.23
N GLU A 312 -2.95 -10.42 12.76
CA GLU A 312 -2.19 -9.17 12.81
C GLU A 312 -0.82 -9.38 13.46
N ALA A 313 -0.77 -9.93 14.69
CA ALA A 313 0.47 -10.13 15.42
C ALA A 313 1.48 -11.00 14.66
N VAL A 314 1.03 -11.98 13.86
CA VAL A 314 1.90 -12.77 12.97
C VAL A 314 2.39 -11.94 11.79
N LEU A 315 1.49 -11.22 11.15
CA LEU A 315 1.67 -10.57 9.86
C LEU A 315 2.51 -9.29 9.93
N GLU A 316 2.46 -8.53 11.01
CA GLU A 316 3.19 -7.25 11.14
C GLU A 316 4.72 -7.36 11.01
N ALA A 317 5.29 -8.55 11.19
CA ALA A 317 6.72 -8.78 11.00
C ALA A 317 7.13 -8.84 9.51
N TYR A 318 6.16 -9.02 8.60
CA TYR A 318 6.39 -9.39 7.20
C TYR A 318 6.01 -8.31 6.19
N PHE A 319 5.61 -7.13 6.66
CA PHE A 319 5.35 -5.97 5.80
C PHE A 319 6.36 -4.87 6.05
N VAL A 320 6.75 -4.17 4.98
CA VAL A 320 7.42 -2.87 5.05
C VAL A 320 6.48 -1.84 4.42
N ALA A 321 5.98 -0.91 5.24
CA ALA A 321 5.05 0.12 4.81
C ALA A 321 5.73 1.25 4.03
N ASP A 322 4.95 1.90 3.17
CA ASP A 322 5.31 3.08 2.36
C ASP A 322 6.66 2.96 1.61
N THR A 323 7.08 1.75 1.24
CA THR A 323 8.41 1.51 0.66
C THR A 323 8.42 0.25 -0.21
N VAL A 324 9.03 0.35 -1.39
CA VAL A 324 9.48 -0.80 -2.19
C VAL A 324 10.90 -1.15 -1.76
N VAL A 325 11.15 -2.42 -1.45
CA VAL A 325 12.46 -2.96 -1.13
C VAL A 325 12.75 -4.10 -2.09
N THR A 326 13.80 -3.99 -2.88
CA THR A 326 14.23 -5.04 -3.81
C THR A 326 14.97 -6.17 -3.09
N SER A 327 15.04 -7.34 -3.72
CA SER A 327 15.83 -8.46 -3.18
C SER A 327 17.30 -8.08 -2.99
N ASN A 328 17.87 -7.30 -3.91
CA ASN A 328 19.22 -6.76 -3.81
C ASN A 328 19.44 -5.87 -2.59
N GLU A 329 18.46 -5.04 -2.20
CA GLU A 329 18.54 -4.25 -0.97
C GLU A 329 18.48 -5.13 0.28
N LEU A 330 17.65 -6.18 0.28
CA LEU A 330 17.55 -7.15 1.38
C LEU A 330 18.85 -7.96 1.56
N ILE A 331 19.50 -8.32 0.45
CA ILE A 331 20.74 -9.11 0.45
C ILE A 331 21.94 -8.22 0.81
N ASN A 332 22.12 -7.10 0.13
CA ASN A 332 23.30 -6.24 0.30
C ASN A 332 23.20 -5.29 1.49
N ARG A 333 22.02 -5.16 2.11
CA ARG A 333 21.77 -4.29 3.28
C ARG A 333 22.23 -2.85 3.06
N THR A 334 21.90 -2.30 1.90
CA THR A 334 22.23 -0.91 1.54
C THR A 334 21.66 0.12 2.51
N ARG A 335 20.64 -0.25 3.29
CA ARG A 335 20.05 0.53 4.39
C ARG A 335 19.42 -0.37 5.45
N VAL A 336 19.14 0.21 6.63
CA VAL A 336 18.36 -0.47 7.67
C VAL A 336 16.89 -0.50 7.24
N ILE A 337 16.32 -1.70 7.17
CA ILE A 337 14.92 -1.93 6.80
C ILE A 337 14.18 -2.45 8.02
N ARG A 338 13.00 -1.87 8.30
CA ARG A 338 12.15 -2.24 9.42
C ARG A 338 10.80 -2.70 8.92
N SER A 339 10.24 -3.71 9.58
CA SER A 339 8.86 -4.11 9.36
C SER A 339 7.87 -3.09 9.94
N VAL A 340 6.58 -3.26 9.68
CA VAL A 340 5.52 -2.45 10.30
C VAL A 340 5.46 -2.64 11.83
N ALA A 341 5.87 -3.80 12.35
CA ALA A 341 6.12 -4.03 13.78
C ALA A 341 7.38 -3.31 14.32
N GLY A 342 8.10 -2.53 13.51
CA GLY A 342 9.35 -1.86 13.89
C GLY A 342 10.57 -2.77 14.00
N THR A 343 10.42 -4.06 13.68
CA THR A 343 11.48 -5.08 13.77
C THR A 343 12.51 -4.87 12.67
N ILE A 344 13.79 -4.87 13.02
CA ILE A 344 14.87 -4.84 12.02
C ILE A 344 14.88 -6.19 11.32
N LEU A 345 14.78 -6.17 9.99
CA LEU A 345 14.78 -7.40 9.21
C LEU A 345 16.16 -8.10 9.27
N PRO A 346 16.19 -9.46 9.25
CA PRO A 346 17.44 -10.22 9.24
C PRO A 346 18.21 -10.02 7.93
N ALA A 347 19.41 -10.59 7.85
CA ALA A 347 20.15 -10.64 6.60
C ALA A 347 19.50 -11.71 5.73
N PHE A 348 19.33 -11.42 4.44
CA PHE A 348 18.89 -12.43 3.49
C PHE A 348 20.05 -12.82 2.59
N ALA A 349 20.18 -14.10 2.31
CA ALA A 349 20.97 -14.63 1.22
C ALA A 349 20.07 -14.93 0.02
N ASP A 350 20.64 -15.10 -1.17
CA ASP A 350 19.87 -15.30 -2.40
C ASP A 350 19.01 -16.58 -2.34
N ASP A 351 19.51 -17.63 -1.68
CA ASP A 351 18.83 -18.90 -1.46
C ASP A 351 17.69 -18.83 -0.42
N ASN A 352 17.54 -17.70 0.27
CA ASN A 352 16.40 -17.46 1.15
C ASN A 352 15.14 -17.07 0.37
N PHE A 353 15.19 -16.87 -0.94
CA PHE A 353 14.02 -16.51 -1.75
C PHE A 353 13.57 -17.70 -2.60
N LEU A 354 12.30 -18.10 -2.46
CA LEU A 354 11.65 -19.01 -3.42
C LEU A 354 11.26 -18.26 -4.69
N ARG A 355 10.74 -17.04 -4.52
CA ARG A 355 10.35 -16.12 -5.59
C ARG A 355 10.69 -14.71 -5.11
N LYS A 356 11.37 -13.92 -5.93
CA LYS A 356 11.80 -12.56 -5.54
C LYS A 356 11.37 -11.54 -6.58
N ASP A 357 11.19 -10.30 -6.12
CA ASP A 357 10.86 -9.14 -6.95
C ASP A 357 9.59 -9.33 -7.80
N ILE A 358 8.52 -9.90 -7.22
CA ILE A 358 7.21 -9.95 -7.88
C ILE A 358 6.63 -8.54 -7.84
N VAL A 359 6.78 -7.80 -8.94
CA VAL A 359 6.43 -6.37 -9.03
C VAL A 359 4.92 -6.17 -9.18
N ALA A 360 4.38 -5.27 -8.38
CA ALA A 360 3.03 -4.73 -8.49
C ALA A 360 3.08 -3.20 -8.70
N SER A 361 1.96 -2.58 -9.08
CA SER A 361 1.86 -1.11 -9.24
C SER A 361 2.13 -0.33 -7.94
N ASN A 362 1.86 -0.94 -6.79
CA ASN A 362 1.97 -0.35 -5.46
C ASN A 362 2.84 -1.19 -4.51
N GLY A 363 3.81 -1.93 -5.03
CA GLY A 363 4.69 -2.70 -4.16
C GLY A 363 5.45 -3.83 -4.83
N THR A 364 6.03 -4.67 -4.00
CA THR A 364 6.71 -5.89 -4.43
C THR A 364 6.49 -7.01 -3.43
N ILE A 365 6.42 -8.24 -3.93
CA ILE A 365 6.29 -9.44 -3.11
C ILE A 365 7.57 -10.28 -3.26
N HIS A 366 8.12 -10.67 -2.11
CA HIS A 366 9.17 -11.67 -2.00
C HIS A 366 8.61 -12.87 -1.24
N VAL A 367 8.66 -14.05 -1.84
CA VAL A 367 8.36 -15.31 -1.17
C VAL A 367 9.66 -15.86 -0.60
N ILE A 368 9.75 -15.94 0.72
CA ILE A 368 10.97 -16.34 1.44
C ILE A 368 10.89 -17.80 1.94
N ASN A 369 12.03 -18.48 1.87
CA ASN A 369 12.24 -19.86 2.30
C ASN A 369 12.93 -19.90 3.67
N ASN A 370 12.42 -20.73 4.59
CA ASN A 370 13.05 -21.13 5.87
C ASN A 370 13.53 -20.03 6.84
N THR A 371 13.55 -18.76 6.44
CA THR A 371 13.84 -17.61 7.30
C THR A 371 12.53 -17.10 7.88
N PHE A 372 12.06 -17.75 8.95
CA PHE A 372 10.90 -17.26 9.68
C PHE A 372 11.31 -16.10 10.59
N ILE A 373 10.67 -14.94 10.41
CA ILE A 373 10.86 -13.79 11.28
C ILE A 373 9.89 -13.95 12.45
N THR A 374 10.43 -14.28 13.62
CA THR A 374 9.62 -14.41 14.84
C THR A 374 8.94 -13.07 15.15
N PRO A 375 7.59 -13.02 15.14
CA PRO A 375 6.89 -11.77 15.39
C PRO A 375 7.10 -11.31 16.84
N PRO A 376 7.55 -10.06 17.06
CA PRO A 376 7.90 -9.57 18.40
C PRO A 376 6.70 -9.54 19.34
N ALA A 377 5.50 -9.24 18.82
CA ALA A 377 4.27 -9.21 19.62
C ALA A 377 4.04 -10.56 20.32
N LEU A 378 4.26 -11.67 19.59
CA LEU A 378 4.09 -13.03 20.10
C LEU A 378 5.20 -13.46 21.07
N THR A 379 6.17 -12.60 21.38
CA THR A 379 7.14 -12.86 22.46
C THR A 379 6.71 -12.29 23.81
N SER A 380 5.57 -11.58 23.86
CA SER A 380 4.98 -11.04 25.09
C SER A 380 3.84 -11.92 25.62
N ALA A 381 3.51 -11.77 26.91
CA ALA A 381 2.38 -12.48 27.51
C ALA A 381 1.03 -12.15 26.84
N MET A 382 0.79 -10.87 26.55
CA MET A 382 -0.42 -10.42 25.86
C MET A 382 -0.48 -10.86 24.39
N GLY A 383 0.65 -10.90 23.69
CA GLY A 383 0.68 -11.43 22.32
C GLY A 383 0.40 -12.93 22.30
N GLN A 384 0.93 -13.70 23.25
CA GLN A 384 0.61 -15.12 23.38
C GLN A 384 -0.88 -15.37 23.69
N ALA A 385 -1.53 -14.47 24.43
CA ALA A 385 -2.98 -14.56 24.69
C ALA A 385 -3.83 -14.49 23.42
N THR A 386 -3.33 -13.90 22.32
CA THR A 386 -4.04 -13.89 21.03
C THR A 386 -4.23 -15.29 20.43
N MET A 387 -3.38 -16.26 20.82
CA MET A 387 -3.51 -17.66 20.40
C MET A 387 -4.68 -18.38 21.06
N ASP A 388 -5.26 -17.82 22.12
CA ASP A 388 -6.37 -18.44 22.83
C ASP A 388 -7.71 -18.05 22.18
N PRO A 389 -8.46 -19.02 21.61
CA PRO A 389 -9.72 -18.72 20.94
C PRO A 389 -10.79 -18.15 21.89
N GLU A 390 -10.73 -18.45 23.19
CA GLU A 390 -11.68 -17.92 24.17
C GLU A 390 -11.44 -16.44 24.53
N LEU A 391 -10.32 -15.86 24.09
CA LEU A 391 -9.93 -14.48 24.39
C LEU A 391 -10.06 -13.53 23.20
N SER A 392 -10.58 -14.02 22.06
CA SER A 392 -10.68 -13.25 20.82
C SER A 392 -11.41 -11.91 20.98
N SER A 393 -12.51 -11.85 21.74
CA SER A 393 -13.27 -10.63 22.02
C SER A 393 -12.46 -9.64 22.86
N PHE A 394 -11.73 -10.13 23.86
CA PHE A 394 -10.85 -9.27 24.67
C PHE A 394 -9.71 -8.69 23.84
N MET A 395 -9.06 -9.51 23.01
CA MET A 395 -7.98 -9.05 22.14
C MET A 395 -8.47 -8.05 21.10
N ALA A 396 -9.65 -8.26 20.52
CA ALA A 396 -10.29 -7.27 19.66
C ALA A 396 -10.59 -5.97 20.41
N ALA A 397 -10.96 -6.03 21.71
CA ALA A 397 -11.16 -4.83 22.52
C ALA A 397 -9.85 -4.09 22.81
N VAL A 398 -8.77 -4.81 23.14
CA VAL A 398 -7.41 -4.25 23.30
C VAL A 398 -6.97 -3.53 22.02
N GLN A 399 -7.23 -4.13 20.87
CA GLN A 399 -6.96 -3.55 19.56
C GLN A 399 -7.83 -2.33 19.26
N GLY A 400 -9.15 -2.40 19.48
CA GLY A 400 -10.08 -1.30 19.27
C GLY A 400 -9.86 -0.10 20.20
N ALA A 401 -9.15 -0.33 21.32
CA ALA A 401 -8.67 0.68 22.26
C ALA A 401 -7.26 1.20 21.91
N SER A 402 -6.64 0.70 20.84
CA SER A 402 -5.28 1.04 20.38
C SER A 402 -4.19 0.77 21.43
N LEU A 403 -4.38 -0.28 22.25
CA LEU A 403 -3.45 -0.67 23.31
C LEU A 403 -2.50 -1.81 22.91
N MET A 404 -2.73 -2.48 21.77
CA MET A 404 -1.88 -3.60 21.32
C MET A 404 -0.38 -3.23 21.30
N PRO A 405 0.08 -2.12 20.68
CA PRO A 405 1.50 -1.81 20.59
C PRO A 405 2.21 -1.59 21.95
N SER A 406 1.47 -1.16 22.99
CA SER A 406 2.04 -0.92 24.31
C SER A 406 2.00 -2.17 25.20
N LEU A 407 1.04 -3.08 24.95
CA LEU A 407 0.86 -4.29 25.75
C LEU A 407 1.61 -5.50 25.20
N THR A 408 1.92 -5.54 23.90
CA THR A 408 2.62 -6.67 23.27
C THR A 408 4.14 -6.50 23.18
N VAL A 409 4.69 -5.48 23.85
CA VAL A 409 6.15 -5.30 23.94
C VAL A 409 6.77 -6.45 24.76
N ASN A 410 7.86 -7.02 24.27
CA ASN A 410 8.52 -8.18 24.89
C ASN A 410 9.16 -7.90 26.28
N THR A 411 9.34 -6.63 26.63
CA THR A 411 9.80 -6.18 27.95
C THR A 411 8.66 -5.84 28.91
N ARG A 412 7.41 -5.83 28.45
CA ARG A 412 6.24 -5.48 29.27
C ARG A 412 5.91 -6.63 30.22
N THR A 413 6.15 -6.41 31.51
CA THR A 413 5.68 -7.27 32.60
C THR A 413 4.40 -6.71 33.18
N GLY A 414 3.55 -7.56 33.76
CA GLY A 414 2.29 -7.13 34.35
C GLY A 414 1.31 -8.29 34.53
N THR A 415 0.16 -7.97 35.10
CA THR A 415 -0.94 -8.91 35.31
C THR A 415 -2.14 -8.44 34.51
N PHE A 416 -2.60 -9.28 33.59
CA PHE A 416 -3.70 -8.99 32.68
C PHE A 416 -4.86 -9.93 33.00
N LEU A 417 -6.02 -9.37 33.27
CA LEU A 417 -7.25 -10.13 33.55
C LEU A 417 -8.09 -10.15 32.27
N ALA A 418 -7.94 -11.16 31.44
CA ALA A 418 -8.61 -11.26 30.14
C ALA A 418 -9.99 -11.91 30.27
N PRO A 419 -11.10 -11.17 30.08
CA PRO A 419 -12.43 -11.79 30.09
C PRO A 419 -12.62 -12.72 28.90
N THR A 420 -13.33 -13.82 29.12
CA THR A 420 -13.65 -14.78 28.05
C THR A 420 -14.66 -14.19 27.05
N ASN A 421 -14.77 -14.77 25.85
CA ASN A 421 -15.79 -14.37 24.88
C ASN A 421 -17.21 -14.41 25.49
N ALA A 422 -17.51 -15.43 26.32
CA ALA A 422 -18.77 -15.55 27.05
C ALA A 422 -19.03 -14.37 28.01
N ALA A 423 -17.98 -13.80 28.62
CA ALA A 423 -18.10 -12.61 29.47
C ALA A 423 -18.51 -11.36 28.69
N PHE A 424 -18.02 -11.21 27.45
CA PHE A 424 -18.41 -10.11 26.56
C PHE A 424 -19.86 -10.25 26.09
N GLU A 425 -20.29 -11.48 25.79
CA GLU A 425 -21.66 -11.80 25.43
C GLU A 425 -22.63 -11.54 26.59
N GLU A 426 -22.30 -11.98 27.81
CA GLU A 426 -23.13 -11.79 29.02
C GLU A 426 -23.44 -10.31 29.28
N ILE A 427 -22.44 -9.43 29.10
CA ILE A 427 -22.60 -8.01 29.41
C ILE A 427 -23.13 -7.18 28.21
N GLY A 428 -23.25 -7.78 27.03
CA GLY A 428 -23.71 -7.10 25.81
C GLY A 428 -22.70 -6.05 25.28
N LEU A 429 -21.40 -6.31 25.39
CA LEU A 429 -20.35 -5.42 24.88
C LEU A 429 -19.98 -5.78 23.42
N ASP A 430 -20.48 -4.99 22.47
CA ASP A 430 -20.11 -5.10 21.04
C ASP A 430 -18.85 -4.27 20.78
N VAL A 431 -17.72 -4.96 20.61
CA VAL A 431 -16.40 -4.36 20.37
C VAL A 431 -16.34 -3.59 19.06
N LYS A 432 -16.97 -4.11 18.00
CA LYS A 432 -16.92 -3.49 16.66
C LYS A 432 -17.72 -2.20 16.62
N LYS A 433 -18.89 -2.18 17.25
CA LYS A 433 -19.74 -0.98 17.35
C LYS A 433 -19.35 -0.07 18.52
N LYS A 434 -18.48 -0.53 19.41
CA LYS A 434 -18.14 0.14 20.68
C LYS A 434 -19.38 0.46 21.49
N THR A 435 -20.32 -0.47 21.58
CA THR A 435 -21.56 -0.30 22.33
C THR A 435 -21.62 -1.25 23.51
N LEU A 436 -22.16 -0.78 24.64
CA LEU A 436 -22.48 -1.61 25.80
C LEU A 436 -24.00 -1.60 25.98
N ASN A 437 -24.65 -2.77 25.87
CA ASN A 437 -26.11 -2.89 25.89
C ASN A 437 -26.82 -1.93 24.91
N GLY A 438 -26.23 -1.75 23.72
CA GLY A 438 -26.73 -0.85 22.67
C GLY A 438 -26.39 0.63 22.85
N ALA A 439 -25.86 1.05 24.00
CA ALA A 439 -25.40 2.42 24.22
C ALA A 439 -23.97 2.62 23.69
N LEU A 440 -23.76 3.65 22.86
CA LEU A 440 -22.45 3.97 22.29
C LEU A 440 -21.49 4.47 23.38
N LEU A 441 -20.31 3.86 23.44
CA LEU A 441 -19.22 4.27 24.33
C LEU A 441 -18.35 5.32 23.65
N THR A 442 -17.92 6.32 24.42
CA THR A 442 -16.82 7.19 24.01
C THR A 442 -15.52 6.40 23.90
N ALA A 443 -14.56 6.89 23.11
CA ALA A 443 -13.24 6.27 23.01
C ALA A 443 -12.56 6.11 24.38
N THR A 444 -12.73 7.09 25.27
CA THR A 444 -12.22 7.05 26.65
C THR A 444 -12.92 5.99 27.49
N GLN A 445 -14.25 5.90 27.45
CA GLN A 445 -14.98 4.86 28.19
C GLN A 445 -14.58 3.46 27.72
N PHE A 446 -14.50 3.25 26.41
CA PHE A 446 -14.08 1.97 25.84
C PHE A 446 -12.64 1.60 26.25
N SER A 447 -11.71 2.55 26.14
CA SER A 447 -10.32 2.35 26.58
C SER A 447 -10.24 2.07 28.08
N ASN A 448 -11.02 2.78 28.90
CA ASN A 448 -11.02 2.59 30.35
C ASN A 448 -11.51 1.21 30.76
N ILE A 449 -12.50 0.63 30.06
CA ILE A 449 -12.92 -0.76 30.31
C ILE A 449 -11.71 -1.70 30.16
N VAL A 450 -10.96 -1.59 29.06
CA VAL A 450 -9.77 -2.43 28.84
C VAL A 450 -8.69 -2.16 29.89
N ARG A 451 -8.38 -0.90 30.18
CA ARG A 451 -7.35 -0.52 31.16
C ARG A 451 -7.68 -0.95 32.60
N HIS A 452 -8.97 -1.11 32.93
CA HIS A 452 -9.39 -1.64 34.24
C HIS A 452 -9.04 -3.12 34.43
N HIS A 453 -8.72 -3.84 33.35
CA HIS A 453 -8.28 -5.23 33.39
C HIS A 453 -6.75 -5.39 33.48
N ILE A 454 -6.02 -4.29 33.61
CA ILE A 454 -4.56 -4.27 33.60
C ILE A 454 -4.07 -3.85 34.99
N ILE A 455 -3.21 -4.68 35.58
CA ILE A 455 -2.47 -4.38 36.82
C ILE A 455 -0.98 -4.28 36.45
N ASN A 456 -0.35 -3.17 36.82
CA ASN A 456 1.04 -2.89 36.46
C ASN A 456 2.08 -3.70 37.25
N GLU A 457 1.66 -4.38 38.31
CA GLU A 457 2.46 -5.34 39.07
C GLU A 457 2.47 -6.73 38.39
N ASN A 458 3.62 -7.40 38.44
CA ASN A 458 3.78 -8.76 37.93
C ASN A 458 3.45 -9.81 39.00
N LEU A 459 2.18 -10.24 39.06
CA LEU A 459 1.66 -11.05 40.15
C LEU A 459 1.48 -12.49 39.70
N ALA A 460 2.28 -13.38 40.29
CA ALA A 460 2.02 -14.82 40.25
C ALA A 460 0.72 -15.15 41.05
N PRO A 461 0.15 -16.37 40.92
CA PRO A 461 -1.10 -16.71 41.61
C PRO A 461 -1.12 -16.42 43.12
N ALA A 462 -0.01 -16.66 43.83
CA ALA A 462 0.11 -16.36 45.25
C ALA A 462 0.05 -14.84 45.59
N GLY A 463 0.32 -13.99 44.61
CA GLY A 463 0.27 -12.52 44.73
C GLY A 463 -1.10 -11.92 44.43
N LEU A 464 -2.08 -12.71 43.97
CA LEU A 464 -3.45 -12.28 43.72
C LEU A 464 -4.25 -12.20 45.02
N THR A 465 -3.86 -11.30 45.91
CA THR A 465 -4.51 -11.11 47.21
C THR A 465 -4.70 -9.63 47.54
N GLY A 466 -5.74 -9.35 48.32
CA GLY A 466 -6.04 -7.99 48.79
C GLY A 466 -6.41 -7.03 47.65
N THR A 467 -6.16 -5.74 47.88
CA THR A 467 -6.51 -4.68 46.93
C THR A 467 -5.33 -4.35 46.02
N LYS A 468 -5.59 -4.27 44.70
CA LYS A 468 -4.62 -3.94 43.67
C LYS A 468 -5.10 -2.76 42.83
N ASN A 469 -4.16 -1.89 42.46
CA ASN A 469 -4.44 -0.76 41.58
C ASN A 469 -4.47 -1.22 40.12
N THR A 470 -5.46 -0.75 39.36
CA THR A 470 -5.48 -0.92 37.91
C THR A 470 -4.66 0.16 37.22
N ASP A 471 -4.45 0.01 35.92
CA ASP A 471 -3.76 1.00 35.09
C ASP A 471 -4.50 2.36 35.01
N LEU A 472 -5.78 2.41 35.41
CA LEU A 472 -6.51 3.67 35.57
C LEU A 472 -6.07 4.47 36.81
N GLY A 473 -5.50 3.80 37.81
CA GLY A 473 -5.16 4.41 39.10
C GLY A 473 -6.36 4.87 39.93
N GLY A 474 -6.09 5.67 40.98
CA GLY A 474 -7.12 6.25 41.83
C GLY A 474 -7.99 5.22 42.55
N THR A 475 -9.32 5.46 42.57
CA THR A 475 -10.31 4.59 43.21
C THR A 475 -10.74 3.39 42.34
N GLN A 476 -10.12 3.21 41.17
CA GLN A 476 -10.40 2.13 40.24
C GLN A 476 -9.59 0.87 40.62
N GLN A 477 -9.83 0.35 41.82
CA GLN A 477 -9.10 -0.79 42.38
C GLN A 477 -9.84 -2.11 42.15
N LEU A 478 -9.07 -3.20 42.16
CA LEU A 478 -9.57 -4.58 42.14
C LEU A 478 -9.29 -5.23 43.49
N VAL A 479 -10.26 -5.97 44.02
CA VAL A 479 -10.13 -6.69 45.30
C VAL A 479 -10.14 -8.18 45.03
N PHE A 480 -9.03 -8.85 45.33
CA PHE A 480 -8.89 -10.30 45.22
C PHE A 480 -9.25 -10.99 46.54
N SER A 481 -10.03 -12.06 46.44
CA SER A 481 -10.50 -12.88 47.55
C SER A 481 -10.36 -14.38 47.24
N ASN A 482 -10.62 -15.24 48.23
CA ASN A 482 -10.54 -16.70 48.08
C ASN A 482 -9.18 -17.19 47.55
N GLY A 483 -8.08 -16.63 48.06
CA GLY A 483 -6.73 -16.97 47.60
C GLY A 483 -6.46 -16.61 46.14
N GLY A 484 -7.16 -15.61 45.60
CA GLY A 484 -7.00 -15.13 44.22
C GLY A 484 -7.95 -15.77 43.21
N ALA A 485 -8.80 -16.70 43.64
CA ALA A 485 -9.78 -17.34 42.77
C ALA A 485 -10.94 -16.42 42.35
N THR A 486 -11.16 -15.32 43.06
CA THR A 486 -12.21 -14.34 42.77
C THR A 486 -11.66 -12.92 42.80
N VAL A 487 -12.14 -12.08 41.88
CA VAL A 487 -11.81 -10.67 41.80
C VAL A 487 -13.09 -9.83 41.76
N THR A 488 -13.11 -8.74 42.53
CA THR A 488 -14.21 -7.78 42.56
C THR A 488 -13.73 -6.44 42.01
N SER A 489 -14.44 -5.91 41.01
CA SER A 489 -14.17 -4.61 40.41
C SER A 489 -14.63 -3.44 41.26
N ALA A 490 -14.17 -2.23 40.93
CA ALA A 490 -14.58 -1.01 41.62
C ALA A 490 -16.10 -0.75 41.51
N SER A 491 -16.74 -1.22 40.43
CA SER A 491 -18.21 -1.14 40.23
C SER A 491 -19.00 -2.24 40.94
N GLY A 492 -18.33 -3.19 41.61
CA GLY A 492 -18.97 -4.29 42.35
C GLY A 492 -19.19 -5.56 41.53
N VAL A 493 -18.75 -5.62 40.27
CA VAL A 493 -18.78 -6.86 39.48
C VAL A 493 -17.79 -7.87 40.07
N VAL A 494 -18.27 -9.08 40.38
CA VAL A 494 -17.48 -10.20 40.89
C VAL A 494 -17.26 -11.21 39.76
N ALA A 495 -16.00 -11.55 39.48
CA ALA A 495 -15.61 -12.55 38.49
C ALA A 495 -14.77 -13.67 39.13
N THR A 496 -14.87 -14.88 38.58
CA THR A 496 -13.90 -15.93 38.88
C THR A 496 -12.64 -15.72 38.05
N VAL A 497 -11.50 -16.10 38.62
CA VAL A 497 -10.19 -16.01 37.99
C VAL A 497 -9.70 -17.44 37.77
N THR A 498 -9.47 -17.82 36.51
CA THR A 498 -8.87 -19.11 36.19
C THR A 498 -7.35 -18.96 36.20
N LEU A 499 -6.65 -19.96 36.77
CA LEU A 499 -5.19 -19.98 36.77
C LEU A 499 -4.67 -19.90 35.32
N PRO A 500 -3.59 -19.14 35.09
CA PRO A 500 -3.12 -18.84 33.76
C PRO A 500 -2.37 -20.06 33.21
N GLU A 501 -2.42 -20.27 31.90
CA GLU A 501 -1.23 -20.82 31.25
C GLU A 501 -0.13 -19.76 31.40
N VAL A 502 0.94 -20.09 32.13
CA VAL A 502 2.05 -19.16 32.34
C VAL A 502 2.65 -18.80 30.97
N SER A 503 2.55 -17.54 30.56
CA SER A 503 3.18 -17.08 29.31
C SER A 503 4.55 -16.46 29.63
N ARG A 504 5.61 -17.27 29.44
CA ARG A 504 6.97 -16.75 29.38
C ARG A 504 7.25 -16.29 27.96
N GLY A 505 7.78 -15.07 27.81
CA GLY A 505 8.42 -14.69 26.56
C GLY A 505 9.62 -15.60 26.26
N PRO A 506 9.90 -15.96 25.00
CA PRO A 506 11.12 -16.67 24.66
C PRO A 506 12.36 -15.86 25.10
N GLY A 507 13.19 -16.44 25.97
CA GLY A 507 14.52 -15.90 26.30
C GLY A 507 14.60 -14.73 27.29
N THR A 508 13.51 -14.34 27.96
CA THR A 508 13.54 -13.28 29.00
C THR A 508 13.29 -13.83 30.41
N PRO A 509 13.97 -13.29 31.45
CA PRO A 509 13.73 -13.68 32.84
C PRO A 509 12.43 -13.08 33.42
N ALA A 510 11.86 -12.07 32.77
CA ALA A 510 10.72 -11.31 33.26
C ALA A 510 9.41 -11.84 32.63
N VAL A 511 8.57 -12.47 33.45
CA VAL A 511 7.29 -13.08 33.04
C VAL A 511 6.17 -12.04 33.08
N GLY A 512 5.15 -12.17 32.24
CA GLY A 512 3.85 -11.51 32.43
C GLY A 512 2.77 -12.56 32.60
N TYR A 513 1.68 -12.24 33.30
CA TYR A 513 0.61 -13.20 33.56
C TYR A 513 -0.69 -12.76 32.91
N VAL A 514 -1.33 -13.66 32.16
CA VAL A 514 -2.66 -13.45 31.59
C VAL A 514 -3.61 -14.45 32.23
N TYR A 515 -4.53 -13.97 33.05
CA TYR A 515 -5.54 -14.76 33.73
C TYR A 515 -6.87 -14.63 33.02
N LYS A 516 -7.57 -15.74 32.77
CA LYS A 516 -8.94 -15.69 32.26
C LYS A 516 -9.88 -15.26 33.39
N VAL A 517 -10.83 -14.38 33.07
CA VAL A 517 -11.89 -14.00 34.03
C VAL A 517 -13.28 -14.25 33.44
N SER A 518 -14.22 -14.65 34.29
CA SER A 518 -15.56 -15.02 33.85
C SER A 518 -16.48 -13.85 33.53
N LYS A 519 -16.11 -12.61 33.90
CA LYS A 519 -16.92 -11.39 33.67
C LYS A 519 -16.04 -10.22 33.25
N VAL A 520 -16.61 -9.30 32.49
CA VAL A 520 -15.98 -8.01 32.20
C VAL A 520 -16.02 -7.13 33.47
N LEU A 521 -14.86 -6.75 33.97
CA LEU A 521 -14.68 -5.87 35.12
C LEU A 521 -14.88 -4.42 34.69
N LEU A 522 -15.98 -3.80 35.14
CA LEU A 522 -16.27 -2.41 34.78
C LEU A 522 -15.63 -1.43 35.77
N PRO A 523 -15.00 -0.34 35.27
CA PRO A 523 -14.59 0.76 36.14
C PRO A 523 -15.83 1.48 36.70
N ARG A 524 -15.66 2.22 37.80
CA ARG A 524 -16.67 3.20 38.22
C ARG A 524 -16.82 4.29 37.15
N PRO A 525 -18.06 4.74 36.87
CA PRO A 525 -18.36 5.75 35.86
C PRO A 525 -17.67 7.09 36.10
#